data_AF-A0A3B8RVG5-F1
#
_entry.id   AF-A0A3B8RVG5-F1
#
_cell.length_a   1.000
_cell.length_b   1.000
_cell.length_c   1.000
_cell.angle_alpha   90.00
_cell.angle_beta   90.00
_cell.angle_gamma   90.00
#
_symmetry.space_group_name_H-M   'P 1'
#
loop_
_entity.id
_entity.type
_entity.pdbx_description
1 polymer ?
#
loop_
_entity_poly.entity_id
_entity_poly.type
_entity_poly.pdbx_seq_one_letter_code
_entity_poly.pdbx_strand_id
1 'polypeptide(L)'
;MSTMIKTAVELDKMRVAGRLAAEVLEMIGDHVAPGISTGELDRICHEYIVNTQDAIPAPLNYNGFPKSICTSVNQVVCHGIPADKKVLKVGDIINIDIT
;
A
#
# COMPACT_ATOMS: atom_id res chain seq x y z
N MET A 1 -21.73 12.30 -15.86
CA MET A 1 -21.05 11.02 -15.60
C MET A 1 -22.11 9.98 -15.36
N SER A 2 -22.07 8.85 -16.07
CA SER A 2 -22.91 7.69 -15.76
C SER A 2 -22.19 6.87 -14.69
N THR A 3 -22.85 6.59 -13.58
CA THR A 3 -22.29 5.77 -12.51
C THR A 3 -22.56 4.31 -12.82
N MET A 4 -21.50 3.50 -12.93
CA MET A 4 -21.64 2.06 -13.19
C MET A 4 -22.18 1.36 -11.93
N ILE A 5 -23.35 0.74 -12.04
CA ILE A 5 -23.89 -0.13 -10.99
C ILE A 5 -23.28 -1.51 -11.16
N LYS A 6 -22.54 -1.97 -10.15
CA LYS A 6 -21.91 -3.30 -10.14
C LYS A 6 -22.96 -4.39 -10.03
N THR A 7 -22.76 -5.47 -10.77
CA THR A 7 -23.47 -6.74 -10.63
C THR A 7 -23.11 -7.43 -9.31
N ALA A 8 -23.91 -8.40 -8.88
CA ALA A 8 -23.61 -9.20 -7.68
C ALA A 8 -22.22 -9.87 -7.77
N VAL A 9 -21.85 -10.41 -8.93
CA VAL A 9 -20.56 -11.06 -9.17
C VAL A 9 -19.40 -10.05 -9.05
N GLU A 10 -19.55 -8.84 -9.58
CA GLU A 10 -18.54 -7.79 -9.42
C GLU A 10 -18.40 -7.34 -7.97
N LEU A 11 -19.51 -7.25 -7.22
CA LEU A 11 -19.47 -6.95 -5.79
C LEU A 11 -18.74 -8.04 -5.00
N ASP A 12 -18.95 -9.31 -5.32
CA ASP A 12 -18.22 -10.42 -4.67
C ASP A 12 -16.72 -10.33 -4.93
N LYS A 13 -16.31 -10.00 -6.16
CA LYS A 13 -14.89 -9.74 -6.47
C LYS A 13 -14.33 -8.54 -5.72
N MET A 14 -15.08 -7.44 -5.62
CA MET A 14 -14.68 -6.26 -4.86
C MET A 14 -14.50 -6.57 -3.36
N ARG A 15 -15.32 -7.45 -2.78
CA ARG A 15 -15.16 -7.89 -1.37
C ARG A 15 -13.85 -8.63 -1.15
N VAL A 16 -13.46 -9.49 -2.10
CA VAL A 16 -12.17 -10.19 -2.03
C VAL A 16 -11.03 -9.18 -2.12
N ALA A 17 -11.02 -8.31 -3.13
CA ALA A 17 -9.97 -7.30 -3.29
C ALA A 17 -9.84 -6.36 -2.09
N GLY A 18 -10.98 -5.85 -1.57
CA GLY A 18 -10.99 -4.99 -0.40
C GLY A 18 -10.49 -5.68 0.88
N ARG A 19 -10.81 -6.98 1.06
CA ARG A 19 -10.28 -7.76 2.17
C ARG A 19 -8.77 -7.94 2.04
N LEU A 20 -8.27 -8.31 0.86
CA LEU A 20 -6.83 -8.48 0.63
C LEU A 20 -6.07 -7.18 0.92
N ALA A 21 -6.54 -6.03 0.41
CA ALA A 21 -5.91 -4.74 0.70
C ALA A 21 -5.89 -4.40 2.20
N ALA A 22 -6.96 -4.72 2.93
CA ALA A 22 -7.02 -4.53 4.38
C ALA A 22 -6.03 -5.44 5.13
N GLU A 23 -5.88 -6.69 4.71
CA GLU A 23 -4.90 -7.63 5.29
C GLU A 23 -3.46 -7.13 5.14
N VAL A 24 -3.09 -6.51 4.01
CA VAL A 24 -1.77 -5.88 3.84
C VAL A 24 -1.58 -4.74 4.85
N LEU A 25 -2.61 -3.89 5.02
CA LEU A 25 -2.54 -2.75 5.92
C LEU A 25 -2.46 -3.17 7.40
N GLU A 26 -3.14 -4.25 7.77
CA GLU A 26 -3.04 -4.85 9.10
C GLU A 26 -1.64 -5.44 9.33
N MET A 27 -1.17 -6.27 8.40
CA MET A 27 0.16 -6.92 8.47
C MET A 27 1.29 -5.88 8.59
N ILE A 28 1.27 -4.84 7.76
CA ILE A 28 2.37 -3.87 7.73
C ILE A 28 2.46 -3.04 9.02
N GLY A 29 1.35 -2.94 9.78
CA GLY A 29 1.27 -2.19 11.03
C GLY A 29 2.35 -2.60 12.03
N ASP A 30 2.62 -3.90 12.17
CA ASP A 30 3.62 -4.44 13.10
C ASP A 30 5.06 -4.10 12.72
N HIS A 31 5.30 -3.70 11.46
CA HIS A 31 6.62 -3.32 10.95
C HIS A 31 6.89 -1.81 11.06
N VAL A 32 5.88 -0.98 11.34
CA VAL A 32 6.05 0.47 11.43
C VAL A 32 6.74 0.85 12.74
N ALA A 33 8.06 1.00 12.69
CA ALA A 33 8.88 1.36 13.85
C ALA A 33 9.96 2.39 13.50
N PRO A 34 10.44 3.21 14.46
CA PRO A 34 11.60 4.07 14.26
C PRO A 34 12.81 3.27 13.76
N GLY A 35 13.52 3.80 12.76
CA GLY A 35 14.68 3.14 12.16
C GLY A 35 14.36 2.31 10.91
N ILE A 36 13.10 1.96 10.64
CA ILE A 36 12.73 1.33 9.36
C ILE A 36 12.68 2.36 8.23
N SER A 37 13.08 1.96 7.03
CA SER A 37 12.91 2.82 5.85
C SER A 37 11.57 2.57 5.18
N THR A 38 11.00 3.62 4.57
CA THR A 38 9.81 3.45 3.73
C THR A 38 10.04 2.49 2.57
N GLY A 39 11.26 2.43 2.04
CA GLY A 39 11.64 1.44 1.02
C GLY A 39 11.58 -0.01 1.51
N GLU A 40 11.83 -0.24 2.81
CA GLU A 40 11.68 -1.56 3.41
C GLU A 40 10.21 -1.93 3.63
N LEU A 41 9.39 -0.98 4.09
CA LEU A 41 7.94 -1.17 4.20
C LEU A 41 7.32 -1.55 2.83
N ASP A 42 7.74 -0.89 1.74
CA ASP A 42 7.33 -1.22 0.38
C ASP A 42 7.71 -2.65 -0.03
N ARG A 43 8.94 -3.11 0.28
CA ARG A 43 9.37 -4.48 -0.01
C ARG A 43 8.55 -5.51 0.75
N ILE A 44 8.29 -5.29 2.05
CA ILE A 44 7.47 -6.19 2.87
C ILE A 44 6.05 -6.29 2.29
N CYS A 45 5.43 -5.15 1.95
CA CYS A 45 4.10 -5.14 1.32
C CYS A 45 4.13 -5.84 -0.04
N HIS A 46 5.13 -5.57 -0.89
CA HIS A 46 5.26 -6.20 -2.21
C HIS A 46 5.32 -7.72 -2.10
N GLU A 47 6.19 -8.24 -1.24
CA GLU A 47 6.36 -9.67 -1.02
C GLU A 47 5.08 -10.32 -0.50
N TYR A 48 4.37 -9.66 0.42
CA TYR A 48 3.10 -10.17 0.93
C TYR A 48 2.01 -10.19 -0.15
N ILE A 49 1.86 -9.12 -0.92
CA ILE A 49 0.89 -9.02 -2.02
C ILE A 49 1.16 -10.10 -3.08
N VAL A 50 2.42 -10.23 -3.53
CA VAL A 50 2.78 -11.12 -4.64
C VAL A 50 2.88 -12.58 -4.19
N ASN A 51 3.63 -12.86 -3.12
CA ASN A 51 3.99 -14.22 -2.76
C ASN A 51 3.05 -14.86 -1.72
N THR A 52 2.27 -14.06 -0.99
CA THR A 52 1.29 -14.59 -0.01
C THR A 52 -0.14 -14.52 -0.55
N GLN A 53 -0.54 -13.39 -1.14
CA GLN A 53 -1.91 -13.19 -1.63
C GLN A 53 -2.11 -13.59 -3.10
N ASP A 54 -1.03 -13.85 -3.85
CA ASP A 54 -1.07 -14.10 -5.30
C ASP A 54 -1.80 -12.96 -6.05
N ALA A 55 -1.49 -11.72 -5.66
CA ALA A 55 -2.11 -10.51 -6.17
C ALA A 55 -1.07 -9.57 -6.81
N ILE A 56 -1.55 -8.48 -7.42
CA ILE A 56 -0.71 -7.48 -8.09
C ILE A 56 -0.84 -6.16 -7.35
N PRO A 57 0.26 -5.51 -6.92
CA PRO A 57 0.20 -4.19 -6.31
C PRO A 57 -0.19 -3.15 -7.36
N ALA A 58 -1.37 -2.55 -7.24
CA ALA A 58 -1.92 -1.70 -8.28
C ALA A 58 -1.10 -0.41 -8.54
N PRO A 59 -0.46 0.24 -7.54
CA PRO A 59 0.38 1.41 -7.79
C PRO A 59 1.61 1.10 -8.67
N LEU A 60 2.10 -0.13 -8.67
CA LEU A 60 3.33 -0.48 -9.37
C LEU A 60 3.17 -0.29 -10.88
N ASN A 61 4.00 0.60 -11.44
CA ASN A 61 3.98 1.01 -12.83
C ASN A 61 2.71 1.76 -13.28
N TYR A 62 1.81 2.12 -12.35
CA TYR A 62 0.64 2.94 -12.67
C TYR A 62 1.10 4.37 -13.05
N ASN A 63 0.92 4.74 -14.32
CA ASN A 63 1.44 6.01 -14.87
C ASN A 63 2.93 6.25 -14.57
N GLY A 64 3.74 5.18 -14.51
CA GLY A 64 5.16 5.25 -14.21
C GLY A 64 5.51 5.37 -12.71
N PHE A 65 4.54 5.20 -11.81
CA PHE A 65 4.82 5.15 -10.36
C PHE A 65 5.71 3.94 -10.04
N PRO A 66 6.83 4.11 -9.32
CA PRO A 66 7.90 3.11 -9.31
C PRO A 66 7.82 2.07 -8.18
N LYS A 67 6.77 2.11 -7.35
CA LYS A 67 6.67 1.38 -6.08
C LYS A 67 5.31 0.71 -5.90
N SER A 68 5.23 -0.24 -4.99
CA SER A 68 4.05 -1.09 -4.78
C SER A 68 3.00 -0.42 -3.90
N ILE A 69 3.43 0.49 -3.03
CA ILE A 69 2.58 1.24 -2.10
C ILE A 69 3.00 2.72 -2.09
N CYS A 70 2.16 3.59 -1.53
CA CYS A 70 2.57 4.96 -1.21
C CYS A 70 2.90 5.08 0.29
N THR A 71 3.94 5.83 0.64
CA THR A 71 4.30 6.14 2.03
C THR A 71 4.48 7.65 2.19
N SER A 72 3.57 8.28 2.92
CA SER A 72 3.47 9.74 3.03
C SER A 72 3.78 10.18 4.46
N VAL A 73 5.03 10.60 4.70
CA VAL A 73 5.54 10.95 6.03
C VAL A 73 5.37 12.46 6.28
N ASN A 74 4.78 12.83 7.42
CA ASN A 74 4.60 14.20 7.89
C ASN A 74 3.90 15.12 6.87
N GLN A 75 4.62 16.06 6.27
CA GLN A 75 4.08 17.06 5.35
C GLN A 75 3.73 16.52 3.95
N VAL A 76 4.10 15.27 3.66
CA VAL A 76 3.75 14.62 2.39
C VAL A 76 2.26 14.29 2.44
N VAL A 77 1.47 14.94 1.59
CA VAL A 77 0.00 14.84 1.63
C VAL A 77 -0.49 13.47 1.17
N CYS A 78 -0.02 13.01 0.01
CA CYS A 78 -0.32 11.69 -0.56
C CYS A 78 0.76 11.32 -1.59
N HIS A 79 0.71 10.09 -2.10
CA HIS A 79 1.58 9.57 -3.16
C HIS A 79 3.09 9.72 -2.89
N GLY A 80 3.50 9.73 -1.63
CA GLY A 80 4.92 9.68 -1.29
C GLY A 80 5.57 8.41 -1.81
N ILE A 81 6.67 8.53 -2.54
CA ILE A 81 7.40 7.39 -3.12
C ILE A 81 8.29 6.76 -2.03
N PRO A 82 8.12 5.46 -1.71
CA PRO A 82 9.03 4.72 -0.84
C PRO A 82 10.51 4.82 -1.24
N ALA A 83 11.38 5.07 -0.27
CA ALA A 83 12.82 5.19 -0.51
C ALA A 83 13.66 4.70 0.69
N ASP A 84 14.79 4.03 0.42
CA ASP A 84 15.70 3.51 1.45
C ASP A 84 16.31 4.62 2.32
N LYS A 85 16.51 5.81 1.73
CA LYS A 85 17.04 6.99 2.44
C LYS A 85 15.99 7.67 3.34
N LYS A 86 14.72 7.32 3.23
CA LYS A 86 13.62 7.89 4.01
C LYS A 86 13.33 6.95 5.18
N VAL A 87 14.09 7.14 6.25
CA VAL A 87 14.03 6.37 7.50
C VAL A 87 13.10 7.05 8.49
N LEU A 88 12.16 6.28 9.07
CA LEU A 88 11.22 6.76 10.08
C LEU A 88 11.93 7.12 11.38
N LYS A 89 11.48 8.21 12.00
CA LYS A 89 11.99 8.71 13.29
C LYS A 89 10.90 8.64 14.35
N VAL A 90 11.32 8.62 15.61
CA VAL A 90 10.39 8.79 16.74
C VAL A 90 9.62 10.10 16.57
N GLY A 91 8.30 10.02 16.62
CA GLY A 91 7.40 11.17 16.49
C GLY A 91 6.95 11.48 15.05
N ASP A 92 7.47 10.79 14.03
CA ASP A 92 6.92 10.88 12.68
C ASP A 92 5.50 10.31 12.64
N ILE A 93 4.65 10.94 11.82
CA ILE A 93 3.39 10.34 11.37
C ILE A 93 3.57 9.87 9.92
N ILE A 94 2.94 8.75 9.58
CA ILE A 94 2.99 8.17 8.25
C ILE A 94 1.61 7.69 7.82
N ASN A 95 1.22 8.04 6.60
CA ASN A 95 0.15 7.37 5.87
C ASN A 95 0.76 6.30 4.95
N ILE A 96 0.15 5.12 4.93
CA ILE A 96 0.47 4.02 4.02
C ILE A 96 -0.78 3.76 3.18
N ASP A 97 -0.65 3.86 1.86
CA ASP A 97 -1.74 3.67 0.90
C ASP A 97 -1.54 2.38 0.11
N ILE A 98 -2.55 1.51 0.15
CA ILE A 98 -2.54 0.15 -0.40
C ILE A 98 -3.68 0.02 -1.41
N THR A 99 -3.39 -0.55 -2.58
CA THR A 99 -4.41 -0.87 -3.60
C THR A 99 -4.10 -2.17 -4.31
#